data_AF-A0A3D4TFS1-F1
#
_entry.id   AF-A0A3D4TFS1-F1
#
_cell.length_a   1.000
_cell.length_b   1.000
_cell.length_c   1.000
_cell.angle_alpha   90.00
_cell.angle_beta   90.00
_cell.angle_gamma   90.00
#
_symmetry.space_group_name_H-M   'P 1'
#
loop_
_entity.id
_entity.type
_entity.pdbx_description
1 polymer ?
#
loop_
_entity_poly.entity_id
_entity_poly.type
_entity_poly.pdbx_seq_one_letter_code
_entity_poly.pdbx_strand_id
1 'polypeptide(L)'
;MAKLFIYILFLFSLTLSQSLFGQKLIDTTFLLKQGDHSIFIDSSPKSKFYDNVSDFHFGKFDGDSYKYSLQYLKDNRIKLTKHNIIDLPKKWVIIKYYKNKFYAYHPSDFYSHFKVSITDTAFIDFGGEGPMANKILSYKKINEKTFSFSLTGVERPKRKLTIHIVDKMNNIAIFEELYNDKDKLYYLMVDAAKIRNLPIIVNYCKSQKQMEFDFDEPDYAKLINSQ
;
A
#
# COMPACT_ATOMS: atom_id res chain seq x y z
N MET A 1 37.91 53.44 24.73
CA MET A 1 36.65 53.36 23.94
C MET A 1 36.67 52.24 22.90
N ALA A 2 37.74 52.03 22.13
CA ALA A 2 37.80 50.98 21.09
C ALA A 2 37.59 49.54 21.60
N LYS A 3 38.09 49.19 22.80
CA LYS A 3 37.91 47.83 23.37
C LYS A 3 36.46 47.52 23.76
N LEU A 4 35.68 48.52 24.21
CA LEU A 4 34.28 48.33 24.59
C LEU A 4 33.39 48.06 23.36
N PHE A 5 33.73 48.68 22.23
CA PHE A 5 33.05 48.48 20.95
C PHE A 5 33.22 47.06 20.39
N ILE A 6 34.41 46.46 20.60
CA ILE A 6 34.71 45.09 20.18
C ILE A 6 33.89 44.06 21.00
N TYR A 7 33.70 44.28 22.30
CA TYR A 7 32.87 43.40 23.12
C TYR A 7 31.37 43.47 22.75
N ILE A 8 30.87 44.66 22.38
CA ILE A 8 29.47 44.84 21.93
C ILE A 8 29.23 44.14 20.58
N LEU A 9 30.19 44.21 19.65
CA LEU A 9 30.11 43.51 18.37
C LEU A 9 30.17 41.98 18.52
N PHE A 10 30.97 41.48 19.47
CA PHE A 10 31.05 40.04 19.74
C PHE A 10 29.76 39.49 20.37
N LEU A 11 29.13 40.25 21.28
CA LEU A 11 27.83 39.92 21.86
C LEU A 11 26.69 39.96 20.83
N PHE A 12 26.74 40.86 19.85
CA PHE A 12 25.77 40.90 18.74
C PHE A 12 25.93 39.73 17.76
N SER A 13 27.15 39.21 17.56
CA SER A 13 27.37 38.03 16.71
C SER A 13 26.90 36.71 17.33
N LEU A 14 26.81 36.64 18.67
CA LEU A 14 26.33 35.46 19.39
C LEU A 14 24.80 35.38 19.48
N THR A 15 24.08 36.49 19.26
CA THR A 15 22.60 36.49 19.21
C THR A 15 22.04 36.29 17.81
N LEU A 16 22.85 36.48 16.76
CA LEU A 16 22.48 36.24 15.35
C LEU A 16 22.71 34.78 14.88
N SER A 17 23.31 33.93 15.71
CA SER A 17 23.44 32.49 15.44
C SER A 17 22.37 31.66 16.13
N GLN A 18 21.25 32.26 16.53
CA GLN A 18 20.02 31.48 16.65
C GLN A 18 19.64 31.11 15.22
N SER A 19 20.06 29.91 14.81
CA SER A 19 19.41 29.20 13.72
C SER A 19 17.91 29.38 13.94
N LEU A 20 17.28 30.12 13.03
CA LEU A 20 15.84 30.11 12.89
C LEU A 20 15.50 28.62 12.75
N PHE A 21 15.06 28.00 13.84
CA PHE A 21 14.18 26.85 13.82
C PHE A 21 12.85 27.36 13.24
N GLY A 22 12.91 27.89 12.00
CA GLY A 22 11.79 28.02 11.12
C GLY A 22 11.25 26.62 11.01
N GLN A 23 10.11 26.43 11.66
CA GLN A 23 9.35 25.22 11.76
C GLN A 23 9.58 24.36 10.51
N LYS A 24 10.13 23.15 10.69
CA LYS A 24 9.95 22.09 9.71
C LYS A 24 8.49 21.66 9.78
N LEU A 25 7.59 22.59 9.46
CA LEU A 25 6.19 22.33 9.20
C LEU A 25 6.24 21.37 8.04
N ILE A 26 5.79 20.15 8.28
CA ILE A 26 5.54 19.20 7.21
C ILE A 26 4.39 19.83 6.43
N ASP A 27 4.74 20.64 5.42
CA ASP A 27 3.78 21.43 4.66
C ASP A 27 2.77 20.46 4.03
N THR A 28 1.58 20.43 4.61
CA THR A 28 0.47 19.63 4.10
C THR A 28 0.08 20.23 2.76
N THR A 29 0.36 19.51 1.68
CA THR A 29 0.03 19.98 0.33
C THR A 29 -1.39 19.55 0.00
N PHE A 30 -2.32 20.49 0.00
CA PHE A 30 -3.72 20.21 -0.36
C PHE A 30 -3.86 20.03 -1.88
N LEU A 31 -4.48 18.93 -2.28
CA LEU A 31 -4.95 18.65 -3.63
C LEU A 31 -6.40 19.09 -3.82
N LEU A 32 -7.19 19.02 -2.74
CA LEU A 32 -8.58 19.48 -2.68
C LEU A 32 -8.91 19.97 -1.27
N LYS A 33 -9.69 21.04 -1.16
CA LYS A 33 -10.29 21.49 0.10
C LYS A 33 -11.66 22.10 -0.15
N GLN A 34 -12.72 21.39 0.22
CA GLN A 34 -14.12 21.78 0.04
C GLN A 34 -14.94 21.43 1.29
N GLY A 35 -15.25 22.43 2.11
CA GLY A 35 -15.95 22.20 3.39
C GLY A 35 -15.20 21.20 4.29
N ASP A 36 -15.89 20.13 4.68
CA ASP A 36 -15.36 19.03 5.51
C ASP A 36 -14.63 17.93 4.71
N HIS A 37 -14.52 18.09 3.38
CA HIS A 37 -13.78 17.19 2.50
C HIS A 37 -12.44 17.81 2.12
N SER A 38 -11.35 17.11 2.41
CA SER A 38 -10.02 17.55 2.04
C SER A 38 -9.17 16.40 1.55
N ILE A 39 -8.47 16.61 0.44
CA ILE A 39 -7.48 15.68 -0.09
C ILE A 39 -6.13 16.35 0.02
N PHE A 40 -5.17 15.70 0.65
CA PHE A 40 -3.84 16.27 0.85
C PHE A 40 -2.75 15.22 0.85
N ILE A 41 -1.53 15.66 0.55
CA ILE A 41 -0.32 14.85 0.68
C ILE A 41 0.26 15.08 2.08
N ASP A 42 0.41 13.99 2.83
CA ASP A 42 1.16 13.93 4.08
C ASP A 42 2.46 13.15 3.85
N SER A 43 3.59 13.84 4.02
CA SER A 43 4.92 13.26 3.83
C SER A 43 5.55 12.78 5.15
N SER A 44 4.82 12.88 6.28
CA SER A 44 5.30 12.42 7.57
C SER A 44 5.29 10.90 7.64
N PRO A 45 6.45 10.22 7.82
CA PRO A 45 6.46 8.76 8.00
C PRO A 45 5.78 8.32 9.31
N LYS A 46 5.51 9.28 10.22
CA LYS A 46 4.80 9.06 11.49
C LYS A 46 3.30 9.32 11.40
N SER A 47 2.77 9.58 10.21
CA SER A 47 1.34 9.79 10.04
C SER A 47 0.55 8.58 10.55
N LYS A 48 -0.55 8.84 11.25
CA LYS A 48 -1.47 7.79 11.73
C LYS A 48 -2.25 7.13 10.59
N PHE A 49 -2.32 7.78 9.43
CA PHE A 49 -3.08 7.26 8.29
C PHE A 49 -2.51 5.95 7.75
N TYR A 50 -1.19 5.72 7.89
CA TYR A 50 -0.56 4.45 7.52
C TYR A 50 -1.07 3.26 8.33
N ASP A 51 -1.44 3.47 9.60
CA ASP A 51 -1.91 2.37 10.47
C ASP A 51 -3.22 1.80 9.94
N ASN A 52 -4.16 2.65 9.53
CA ASN A 52 -5.43 2.21 8.92
C ASN A 52 -5.21 1.52 7.57
N VAL A 53 -4.32 2.08 6.74
CA VAL A 53 -4.05 1.60 5.37
C VAL A 53 -3.37 0.23 5.37
N SER A 54 -2.58 -0.06 6.39
CA SER A 54 -1.84 -1.31 6.55
C SER A 54 -2.40 -2.22 7.66
N ASP A 55 -3.64 -1.99 8.09
CA ASP A 55 -4.28 -2.81 9.10
C ASP A 55 -4.70 -4.18 8.53
N PHE A 56 -4.31 -5.28 9.16
CA PHE A 56 -4.70 -6.65 8.79
C PHE A 56 -5.44 -7.36 9.94
N HIS A 57 -5.89 -6.64 10.97
CA HIS A 57 -6.69 -7.21 12.05
C HIS A 57 -8.07 -7.62 11.52
N PHE A 58 -8.60 -8.72 12.06
CA PHE A 58 -9.92 -9.23 11.69
C PHE A 58 -10.96 -8.65 12.65
N GLY A 59 -11.91 -7.90 12.09
CA GLY A 59 -13.17 -7.63 12.77
C GLY A 59 -14.11 -8.84 12.75
N LYS A 60 -15.31 -8.65 13.32
CA LYS A 60 -16.35 -9.68 13.30
C LYS A 60 -16.74 -10.09 11.87
N PHE A 61 -16.99 -9.10 11.00
CA PHE A 61 -17.31 -9.32 9.60
C PHE A 61 -16.20 -10.08 8.86
N ASP A 62 -14.95 -9.69 9.10
CA ASP A 62 -13.79 -10.35 8.48
C ASP A 62 -13.63 -11.81 8.91
N GLY A 63 -13.91 -12.10 10.18
CA GLY A 63 -13.94 -13.47 10.68
C GLY A 63 -14.99 -14.33 9.96
N ASP A 64 -16.18 -13.76 9.72
CA ASP A 64 -17.28 -14.44 9.05
C ASP A 64 -16.95 -14.69 7.55
N SER A 65 -16.43 -13.69 6.83
CA SER A 65 -16.04 -13.81 5.41
C SER A 65 -14.91 -14.82 5.22
N TYR A 66 -13.90 -14.79 6.08
CA TYR A 66 -12.77 -15.71 6.02
C TYR A 66 -13.24 -17.15 6.30
N LYS A 67 -14.07 -17.36 7.34
CA LYS A 67 -14.64 -18.67 7.65
C LYS A 67 -15.48 -19.21 6.50
N TYR A 68 -16.27 -18.37 5.85
CA TYR A 68 -17.04 -18.74 4.66
C TYR A 68 -16.14 -19.26 3.54
N SER A 69 -15.04 -18.54 3.22
CA SER A 69 -14.11 -18.99 2.17
C SER A 69 -13.43 -20.33 2.51
N LEU A 70 -13.05 -20.56 3.77
CA LEU A 70 -12.50 -21.85 4.22
C LEU A 70 -13.52 -22.98 4.13
N GLN A 71 -14.79 -22.71 4.47
CA GLN A 71 -15.88 -23.67 4.37
C GLN A 71 -16.13 -24.05 2.91
N TYR A 72 -16.15 -23.08 2.00
CA TYR A 72 -16.23 -23.34 0.56
C TYR A 72 -15.12 -24.29 0.08
N LEU A 73 -13.86 -24.03 0.45
CA LEU A 73 -12.75 -24.89 0.07
C LEU A 73 -12.94 -26.32 0.60
N LYS A 74 -13.41 -26.46 1.84
CA LYS A 74 -13.70 -27.76 2.46
C LYS A 74 -14.81 -28.51 1.73
N ASP A 75 -15.93 -27.85 1.44
CA ASP A 75 -17.10 -28.46 0.79
C ASP A 75 -16.78 -28.92 -0.64
N ASN A 76 -15.89 -28.19 -1.32
CA ASN A 76 -15.38 -28.56 -2.64
C ASN A 76 -14.18 -29.53 -2.59
N ARG A 77 -13.84 -30.08 -1.42
CA ARG A 77 -12.73 -31.03 -1.20
C ARG A 77 -11.35 -30.47 -1.59
N ILE A 78 -11.19 -29.15 -1.56
CA ILE A 78 -9.95 -28.44 -1.84
C ILE A 78 -9.17 -28.30 -0.53
N LYS A 79 -8.13 -29.12 -0.36
CA LYS A 79 -7.28 -29.09 0.84
C LYS A 79 -6.19 -28.03 0.73
N LEU A 80 -6.05 -27.19 1.77
CA LEU A 80 -4.90 -26.32 1.92
C LEU A 80 -3.63 -27.17 2.13
N THR A 81 -2.55 -26.81 1.46
CA THR A 81 -1.24 -27.49 1.53
C THR A 81 -0.16 -26.45 1.62
N LYS A 82 0.94 -26.79 2.28
CA LYS A 82 2.06 -25.87 2.47
C LYS A 82 2.87 -25.71 1.20
N HIS A 83 3.34 -24.48 0.96
CA HIS A 83 4.26 -24.07 -0.08
C HIS A 83 5.39 -23.27 0.56
N ASN A 84 6.61 -23.49 0.10
CA ASN A 84 7.77 -22.76 0.60
C ASN A 84 7.91 -21.39 -0.10
N ILE A 85 7.29 -20.36 0.47
CA ILE A 85 7.29 -19.00 -0.08
C ILE A 85 8.15 -18.12 0.84
N ILE A 86 9.46 -18.06 0.63
CA ILE A 86 10.37 -17.30 1.53
C ILE A 86 10.72 -15.94 0.94
N ASP A 87 10.88 -15.86 -0.38
CA ASP A 87 11.43 -14.70 -1.10
C ASP A 87 10.46 -13.52 -1.27
N LEU A 88 9.23 -13.60 -0.75
CA LEU A 88 8.20 -12.57 -0.89
C LEU A 88 7.77 -12.02 0.47
N PRO A 89 7.58 -10.68 0.57
CA PRO A 89 6.79 -10.09 1.63
C PRO A 89 5.45 -10.78 1.84
N LYS A 90 5.04 -10.87 3.11
CA LYS A 90 3.84 -11.59 3.52
C LYS A 90 2.58 -10.76 3.45
N LYS A 91 2.71 -9.44 3.50
CA LYS A 91 1.58 -8.50 3.52
C LYS A 91 1.82 -7.42 2.50
N TRP A 92 0.84 -7.20 1.65
CA TRP A 92 0.88 -6.23 0.57
C TRP A 92 -0.33 -5.32 0.63
N VAL A 93 -0.13 -4.06 0.31
CA VAL A 93 -1.18 -3.04 0.29
C VAL A 93 -1.18 -2.37 -1.08
N ILE A 94 -2.37 -2.13 -1.63
CA ILE A 94 -2.50 -1.37 -2.86
C ILE A 94 -2.00 0.06 -2.67
N ILE A 95 -1.28 0.56 -3.67
CA ILE A 95 -0.80 1.94 -3.73
C ILE A 95 -1.26 2.58 -5.05
N LYS A 96 -1.05 3.88 -5.17
CA LYS A 96 -1.52 4.68 -6.31
C LYS A 96 -0.38 5.35 -7.03
N TYR A 97 -0.59 5.64 -8.30
CA TYR A 97 0.32 6.40 -9.14
C TYR A 97 -0.27 7.79 -9.39
N TYR A 98 0.53 8.82 -9.19
CA TYR A 98 0.11 10.20 -9.43
C TYR A 98 1.31 11.06 -9.77
N LYS A 99 1.22 11.85 -10.84
CA LYS A 99 2.27 12.77 -11.31
C LYS A 99 3.66 12.12 -11.33
N ASN A 100 3.71 10.93 -11.93
CA ASN A 100 4.92 10.12 -12.09
C ASN A 100 5.55 9.59 -10.79
N LYS A 101 4.79 9.49 -9.70
CA LYS A 101 5.27 9.00 -8.40
C LYS A 101 4.29 8.03 -7.76
N PHE A 102 4.83 7.19 -6.89
CA PHE A 102 4.06 6.24 -6.09
C PHE A 102 3.64 6.86 -4.76
N TYR A 103 2.37 6.64 -4.39
CA TYR A 103 1.78 7.14 -3.15
C TYR A 103 1.04 6.02 -2.43
N ALA A 104 1.22 5.95 -1.11
CA ALA A 104 0.22 5.29 -0.29
C ALA A 104 -1.09 6.09 -0.38
N TYR A 105 -2.23 5.43 -0.16
CA TYR A 105 -3.53 6.10 -0.20
C TYR A 105 -4.36 5.72 1.00
N HIS A 106 -4.82 6.74 1.74
CA HIS A 106 -5.85 6.62 2.76
C HIS A 106 -7.18 7.08 2.14
N PRO A 107 -8.06 6.14 1.73
CA PRO A 107 -9.31 6.48 1.07
C PRO A 107 -10.35 7.03 2.05
N SER A 108 -11.38 7.68 1.51
CA SER A 108 -12.57 8.06 2.27
C SER A 108 -13.40 6.82 2.62
N ASP A 109 -13.44 5.84 1.71
CA ASP A 109 -14.05 4.53 1.86
C ASP A 109 -13.04 3.40 1.61
N PHE A 110 -12.89 2.51 2.58
CA PHE A 110 -11.97 1.38 2.50
C PHE A 110 -12.53 0.19 1.70
N TYR A 111 -13.76 0.27 1.17
CA TYR A 111 -14.38 -0.83 0.42
C TYR A 111 -13.54 -1.29 -0.79
N SER A 112 -12.90 -0.38 -1.52
CA SER A 112 -11.99 -0.72 -2.63
C SER A 112 -10.51 -0.78 -2.24
N HIS A 113 -10.19 -0.73 -0.94
CA HIS A 113 -8.80 -0.72 -0.45
C HIS A 113 -8.24 -2.14 -0.39
N PHE A 114 -7.75 -2.61 -1.54
CA PHE A 114 -7.26 -3.96 -1.70
C PHE A 114 -5.96 -4.23 -0.93
N LYS A 115 -5.93 -5.31 -0.16
CA LYS A 115 -4.71 -5.81 0.50
C LYS A 115 -4.59 -7.31 0.28
N VAL A 116 -3.38 -7.83 0.45
CA VAL A 116 -3.09 -9.26 0.32
C VAL A 116 -2.26 -9.73 1.51
N SER A 117 -2.60 -10.89 2.05
CA SER A 117 -1.73 -11.65 2.96
C SER A 117 -1.39 -13.01 2.36
N ILE A 118 -0.09 -13.31 2.24
CA ILE A 118 0.43 -14.57 1.68
C ILE A 118 0.99 -15.41 2.83
N THR A 119 0.41 -16.58 3.06
CA THR A 119 0.90 -17.56 4.05
C THR A 119 1.60 -18.72 3.33
N ASP A 120 2.04 -19.73 4.09
CA ASP A 120 2.53 -20.99 3.51
C ASP A 120 1.39 -21.82 2.90
N THR A 121 0.13 -21.59 3.28
CA THR A 121 -1.00 -22.44 2.92
C THR A 121 -2.04 -21.77 2.03
N ALA A 122 -2.15 -20.44 2.10
CA ALA A 122 -3.21 -19.69 1.45
C ALA A 122 -2.73 -18.32 0.96
N PHE A 123 -3.41 -17.83 -0.07
CA PHE A 123 -3.33 -16.46 -0.57
C PHE A 123 -4.62 -15.75 -0.18
N ILE A 124 -4.53 -14.75 0.70
CA ILE A 124 -5.71 -14.12 1.31
C ILE A 124 -5.90 -12.74 0.68
N ASP A 125 -6.98 -12.58 -0.05
CA ASP A 125 -7.43 -11.30 -0.61
C ASP A 125 -8.24 -10.56 0.44
N PHE A 126 -7.96 -9.28 0.68
CA PHE A 126 -8.80 -8.39 1.49
C PHE A 126 -9.45 -7.38 0.56
N GLY A 127 -10.75 -7.54 0.31
CA GLY A 127 -11.55 -6.62 -0.49
C GLY A 127 -12.74 -6.07 0.30
N GLY A 128 -13.68 -5.44 -0.39
CA GLY A 128 -14.89 -4.87 0.22
C GLY A 128 -15.80 -5.89 0.90
N GLU A 129 -15.75 -7.15 0.45
CA GLU A 129 -16.48 -8.29 1.02
C GLU A 129 -15.70 -9.01 2.13
N GLY A 130 -14.62 -8.40 2.63
CA GLY A 130 -13.76 -8.93 3.69
C GLY A 130 -12.65 -9.85 3.16
N PRO A 131 -11.82 -10.42 4.06
CA PRO A 131 -10.79 -11.38 3.71
C PRO A 131 -11.38 -12.69 3.17
N MET A 132 -10.80 -13.18 2.08
CA MET A 132 -11.10 -14.48 1.49
C MET A 132 -9.84 -15.30 1.29
N ALA A 133 -9.84 -16.53 1.82
CA ALA A 133 -8.77 -17.49 1.61
C ALA A 133 -8.88 -18.11 0.21
N ASN A 134 -7.81 -17.99 -0.58
CA ASN A 134 -7.62 -18.74 -1.81
C ASN A 134 -6.58 -19.83 -1.58
N LYS A 135 -6.86 -21.01 -2.13
CA LYS A 135 -5.91 -22.11 -2.21
C LYS A 135 -4.80 -21.76 -3.19
N ILE A 136 -3.56 -21.89 -2.73
CA ILE A 136 -2.38 -21.91 -3.61
C ILE A 136 -2.29 -23.30 -4.24
N LEU A 137 -2.48 -23.39 -5.55
CA LEU A 137 -2.32 -24.62 -6.32
C LEU A 137 -0.85 -24.84 -6.69
N SER A 138 -0.18 -23.77 -7.11
CA SER A 138 1.25 -23.78 -7.40
C SER A 138 1.88 -22.42 -7.11
N TYR A 139 3.15 -22.45 -6.73
CA TYR A 139 4.01 -21.29 -6.57
C TYR A 139 5.35 -21.56 -7.26
N LYS A 140 5.87 -20.57 -7.98
CA LYS A 140 7.19 -20.63 -8.63
C LYS A 140 7.88 -19.28 -8.55
N LYS A 141 9.10 -19.26 -7.99
CA LYS A 141 10.06 -18.17 -8.21
C LYS A 141 10.62 -18.34 -9.62
N ILE A 142 10.28 -17.45 -10.54
CA ILE A 142 10.77 -17.48 -11.93
C ILE A 142 12.19 -16.90 -11.97
N ASN A 143 12.39 -15.78 -11.27
CA ASN A 143 13.68 -15.13 -11.04
C ASN A 143 13.59 -14.25 -9.78
N GLU A 144 14.64 -13.49 -9.46
CA GLU A 144 14.69 -12.62 -8.26
C GLU A 144 13.62 -11.52 -8.21
N LYS A 145 12.96 -11.21 -9.33
CA LYS A 145 11.95 -10.15 -9.43
C LYS A 145 10.57 -10.67 -9.83
N THR A 146 10.45 -11.94 -10.22
CA THR A 146 9.23 -12.46 -10.84
C THR A 146 8.80 -13.75 -10.18
N PHE A 147 7.55 -13.77 -9.72
CA PHE A 147 6.95 -14.90 -9.00
C PHE A 147 5.59 -15.22 -9.60
N SER A 148 5.30 -16.50 -9.79
CA SER A 148 4.03 -16.95 -10.37
C SER A 148 3.25 -17.81 -9.40
N PHE A 149 1.96 -17.56 -9.34
CA PHE A 149 0.97 -18.28 -8.55
C PHE A 149 -0.14 -18.80 -9.47
N SER A 150 -0.59 -20.02 -9.19
CA SER A 150 -1.89 -20.52 -9.63
C SER A 150 -2.76 -20.67 -8.39
N LEU A 151 -3.93 -20.05 -8.40
CA LEU A 151 -4.82 -19.90 -7.26
C LEU A 151 -6.23 -20.39 -7.63
N THR A 152 -6.96 -20.84 -6.61
CA THR A 152 -8.41 -21.11 -6.71
C THR A 152 -9.10 -20.70 -5.42
N GLY A 153 -10.33 -20.18 -5.53
CA GLY A 153 -11.12 -19.70 -4.41
C GLY A 153 -12.55 -19.41 -4.82
N VAL A 154 -13.31 -18.78 -3.92
CA VAL A 154 -14.75 -18.54 -4.09
C VAL A 154 -15.04 -17.69 -5.33
N GLU A 155 -14.45 -16.49 -5.40
CA GLU A 155 -14.76 -15.52 -6.46
C GLU A 155 -14.02 -15.82 -7.76
N ARG A 156 -12.82 -16.40 -7.65
CA ARG A 156 -11.90 -16.59 -8.78
C ARG A 156 -11.40 -18.05 -8.84
N PRO A 157 -12.22 -18.99 -9.35
CA PRO A 157 -11.88 -20.42 -9.33
C PRO A 157 -10.68 -20.79 -10.21
N LYS A 158 -10.36 -19.98 -11.23
CA LYS A 158 -9.17 -20.12 -12.09
C LYS A 158 -8.42 -18.80 -12.17
N ARG A 159 -7.48 -18.61 -11.24
CA ARG A 159 -6.71 -17.37 -11.10
C ARG A 159 -5.23 -17.64 -11.33
N LYS A 160 -4.63 -16.94 -12.29
CA LYS A 160 -3.17 -16.88 -12.48
C LYS A 160 -2.70 -15.51 -12.04
N LEU A 161 -1.67 -15.47 -11.20
CA LEU A 161 -1.10 -14.23 -10.70
C LEU A 161 0.41 -14.25 -10.91
N THR A 162 0.94 -13.20 -11.50
CA THR A 162 2.38 -12.96 -11.61
C THR A 162 2.72 -11.68 -10.86
N ILE A 163 3.64 -11.79 -9.90
CA ILE A 163 4.15 -10.65 -9.13
C ILE A 163 5.48 -10.23 -9.74
N HIS A 164 5.55 -8.97 -10.18
CA HIS A 164 6.74 -8.33 -10.73
C HIS A 164 7.25 -7.27 -9.75
N ILE A 165 8.42 -7.46 -9.16
CA ILE A 165 9.06 -6.44 -8.31
C ILE A 165 9.62 -5.33 -9.20
N VAL A 166 9.03 -4.13 -9.11
CA VAL A 166 9.35 -2.95 -9.93
C VAL A 166 10.04 -1.82 -9.17
N ASP A 167 10.18 -1.94 -7.85
CA ASP A 167 11.11 -1.14 -7.05
C ASP A 167 11.59 -1.99 -5.88
N LYS A 168 12.85 -2.44 -5.95
CA LYS A 168 13.43 -3.28 -4.89
C LYS A 168 13.72 -2.50 -3.60
N MET A 169 14.02 -1.20 -3.72
CA MET A 169 14.33 -0.37 -2.55
C MET A 169 13.07 -0.22 -1.68
N ASN A 170 11.95 0.09 -2.32
CA ASN A 170 10.67 0.28 -1.64
C ASN A 170 9.78 -0.97 -1.57
N ASN A 171 10.21 -2.11 -2.12
CA ASN A 171 9.39 -3.32 -2.33
C ASN A 171 8.04 -2.99 -2.98
N ILE A 172 8.08 -2.25 -4.08
CA ILE A 172 6.90 -2.03 -4.91
C ILE A 172 6.86 -3.13 -5.97
N ALA A 173 5.68 -3.67 -6.17
CA ALA A 173 5.41 -4.71 -7.14
C ALA A 173 4.18 -4.39 -7.98
N ILE A 174 4.14 -4.94 -9.19
CA ILE A 174 2.93 -5.05 -9.98
C ILE A 174 2.45 -6.49 -9.88
N PHE A 175 1.21 -6.64 -9.44
CA PHE A 175 0.49 -7.91 -9.44
C PHE A 175 -0.30 -7.97 -10.75
N GLU A 176 0.23 -8.70 -11.72
CA GLU A 176 -0.45 -9.00 -12.98
C GLU A 176 -1.35 -10.23 -12.76
N GLU A 177 -2.65 -10.05 -12.89
CA GLU A 177 -3.63 -11.09 -12.69
C GLU A 177 -4.37 -11.42 -13.98
N LEU A 178 -4.55 -12.72 -14.25
CA LEU A 178 -5.37 -13.23 -15.33
C LEU A 178 -6.52 -14.05 -14.75
N TYR A 179 -7.75 -13.63 -15.05
CA TYR A 179 -8.96 -14.34 -14.68
C TYR A 179 -9.58 -15.06 -15.89
N ASN A 180 -9.85 -16.36 -15.74
CA ASN A 180 -10.43 -17.22 -16.79
C ASN A 180 -9.74 -17.11 -18.16
N ASP A 181 -8.44 -16.82 -18.17
CA ASP A 181 -7.62 -16.61 -19.37
C ASP A 181 -8.12 -15.51 -20.33
N LYS A 182 -8.93 -14.56 -19.83
CA LYS A 182 -9.51 -13.48 -20.65
C LYS A 182 -9.10 -12.09 -20.16
N ASP A 183 -9.43 -11.80 -18.91
CA ASP A 183 -9.27 -10.44 -18.37
C ASP A 183 -7.95 -10.33 -17.63
N LYS A 184 -7.14 -9.36 -18.04
CA LYS A 184 -5.89 -9.01 -17.38
C LYS A 184 -6.09 -7.78 -16.50
N LEU A 185 -5.79 -7.92 -15.21
CA LEU A 185 -5.86 -6.84 -14.23
C LEU A 185 -4.47 -6.59 -13.65
N TYR A 186 -4.22 -5.34 -13.29
CA TYR A 186 -2.97 -4.93 -12.67
C TYR A 186 -3.25 -4.26 -11.33
N TYR A 187 -2.53 -4.68 -10.30
CA TYR A 187 -2.51 -3.99 -9.01
C TYR A 187 -1.11 -3.51 -8.71
N LEU A 188 -0.98 -2.22 -8.41
CA LEU A 188 0.26 -1.67 -7.90
C LEU A 188 0.28 -1.85 -6.39
N MET A 189 1.24 -2.61 -5.88
CA MET A 189 1.28 -3.08 -4.51
C MET A 189 2.61 -2.69 -3.84
N VAL A 190 2.59 -2.42 -2.55
CA VAL A 190 3.80 -2.26 -1.72
C VAL A 190 3.78 -3.24 -0.57
N ASP A 191 4.96 -3.71 -0.16
CA ASP A 191 5.15 -4.38 1.11
C ASP A 191 4.61 -3.50 2.25
N ALA A 192 3.67 -4.04 3.04
CA ALA A 192 3.05 -3.32 4.15
C ALA A 192 4.10 -2.79 5.15
N ALA A 193 5.22 -3.48 5.32
CA ALA A 193 6.30 -3.03 6.21
C ALA A 193 7.07 -1.81 5.68
N LYS A 194 7.00 -1.54 4.36
CA LYS A 194 7.70 -0.43 3.71
C LYS A 194 6.76 0.70 3.26
N ILE A 195 5.46 0.60 3.53
CA ILE A 195 4.48 1.61 3.07
C ILE A 195 4.80 3.03 3.53
N ARG A 196 5.41 3.17 4.72
CA ARG A 196 5.82 4.46 5.31
C ARG A 196 7.01 5.12 4.60
N ASN A 197 7.64 4.44 3.63
CA ASN A 197 8.66 5.03 2.76
C ASN A 197 8.06 5.86 1.62
N LEU A 198 6.77 5.71 1.35
CA LEU A 198 6.05 6.47 0.35
C LEU A 198 5.34 7.64 1.03
N PRO A 199 5.20 8.81 0.39
CA PRO A 199 4.23 9.81 0.84
C PRO A 199 2.81 9.23 0.75
N ILE A 200 1.91 9.69 1.63
CA ILE A 200 0.51 9.26 1.63
C ILE A 200 -0.39 10.39 1.14
N ILE A 201 -1.27 10.08 0.18
CA ILE A 201 -2.41 10.92 -0.14
C ILE A 201 -3.55 10.50 0.77
N VAL A 202 -4.14 11.47 1.45
CA VAL A 202 -5.23 11.26 2.40
C VAL A 202 -6.49 11.90 1.84
N ASN A 203 -7.52 11.10 1.62
CA ASN A 203 -8.86 11.56 1.29
C ASN A 203 -9.68 11.67 2.59
N TYR A 204 -9.47 12.78 3.29
CA TYR A 204 -10.07 13.01 4.60
C TYR A 204 -11.49 13.56 4.50
N CYS A 205 -12.41 12.89 5.20
CA CYS A 205 -13.78 13.31 5.38
C CYS A 205 -14.20 13.13 6.84
N LYS A 206 -14.92 14.10 7.42
CA LYS A 206 -15.30 14.04 8.84
C LYS A 206 -16.57 13.22 9.12
N SER A 207 -17.58 13.34 8.26
CA SER A 207 -18.96 12.94 8.57
C SER A 207 -19.56 11.90 7.62
N GLN A 208 -19.14 11.90 6.35
CA GLN A 208 -19.69 11.01 5.33
C GLN A 208 -18.62 10.62 4.32
N LYS A 209 -18.79 9.47 3.68
CA LYS A 209 -17.97 9.02 2.55
C LYS A 209 -18.04 10.06 1.44
N GLN A 210 -16.91 10.34 0.82
CA GLN A 210 -16.74 11.30 -0.26
C GLN A 210 -16.23 10.59 -1.51
N MET A 211 -16.31 11.28 -2.65
CA MET A 211 -15.73 10.78 -3.88
C MET A 211 -14.23 10.52 -3.70
N GLU A 212 -13.75 9.38 -4.20
CA GLU A 212 -12.34 9.03 -4.16
C GLU A 212 -11.51 9.91 -5.09
N PHE A 213 -10.23 10.11 -4.75
CA PHE A 213 -9.31 10.85 -5.60
C PHE A 213 -9.07 10.11 -6.90
N ASP A 214 -9.07 10.84 -8.01
CA ASP A 214 -8.76 10.29 -9.33
C ASP A 214 -7.25 10.22 -9.54
N PHE A 215 -6.76 9.06 -9.92
CA PHE A 215 -5.32 8.75 -10.00
C PHE A 215 -4.91 8.47 -11.43
N ASP A 216 -3.64 8.73 -11.74
CA ASP A 216 -3.09 8.39 -13.05
C ASP A 216 -2.96 6.86 -13.16
N GLU A 217 -3.33 6.30 -14.31
CA GLU A 217 -3.03 4.91 -14.63
C GLU A 217 -1.61 4.82 -15.21
N PRO A 218 -0.68 4.09 -14.56
CA PRO A 218 0.67 3.97 -15.07
C PRO A 218 0.72 3.04 -16.29
N ASP A 219 1.72 3.24 -17.16
CA ASP A 219 2.07 2.25 -18.17
C ASP A 219 2.72 1.03 -17.49
N TYR A 220 1.89 0.04 -17.14
CA TYR A 220 2.32 -1.18 -16.45
C TYR A 220 3.36 -1.96 -17.26
N ALA A 221 3.20 -2.04 -18.59
CA ALA A 221 4.15 -2.74 -19.45
C ALA A 221 5.53 -2.08 -19.39
N LYS A 222 5.57 -0.74 -19.44
CA LYS A 222 6.81 0.01 -19.27
C LYS A 222 7.40 -0.22 -17.88
N LEU A 223 6.63 -0.14 -16.80
CA LEU A 223 7.14 -0.36 -15.43
C LEU A 223 7.70 -1.77 -15.22
N ILE A 224 7.08 -2.79 -15.81
CA ILE A 224 7.57 -4.17 -15.76
C ILE A 224 8.87 -4.34 -16.55
N ASN A 225 9.00 -3.66 -17.69
CA ASN A 225 10.13 -3.81 -18.61
C ASN A 225 11.28 -2.81 -18.39
N SER A 226 11.07 -1.72 -17.65
CA SER A 226 12.05 -0.64 -17.48
C SER A 226 13.20 -0.96 -16.52
N GLN A 227 13.61 -2.21 -16.41
CA GLN A 227 14.59 -2.67 -15.42
C GLN A 227 15.66 -3.60 -15.96
#